data_AF-A0A7S0LN90-F1
#
_entry.id   AF-A0A7S0LN90-F1
#
_cell.length_a   1.000
_cell.length_b   1.000
_cell.length_c   1.000
_cell.angle_alpha   90.00
_cell.angle_beta   90.00
_cell.angle_gamma   90.00
#
_symmetry.space_group_name_H-M   'P 1'
#
loop_
_entity.id
_entity.type
_entity.pdbx_description
1 polymer ?
#
loop_
_entity_poly.entity_id
_entity_poly.type
_entity_poly.pdbx_seq_one_letter_code
_entity_poly.pdbx_strand_id
1 'polypeptide(L)'
;MAACAYVPSSAHTHGCLRAAPRATALLMAALPERVAEVLPSSVLADEAVVPLWRALRAVYPSEEAAVAAARRNSAVLMPYMNTPEKIRGSWGVVQELCGDDALDIITRNPGVLGCDPDALAQANADQVRSAANVANVFETVLGPARRFLQSLPGWDETR
;
A
#
# COMPACT_ATOMS: atom_id res chain seq x y z
N MET A 1 43.51 -41.58 40.81
CA MET A 1 42.13 -41.31 40.31
C MET A 1 42.17 -40.01 39.53
N ALA A 2 41.71 -40.03 38.29
CA ALA A 2 41.83 -38.96 37.31
C ALA A 2 40.67 -37.93 37.39
N ALA A 3 41.04 -36.70 37.04
CA ALA A 3 40.31 -35.48 36.64
C ALA A 3 38.76 -35.45 36.63
N CYS A 4 38.23 -34.32 37.11
CA CYS A 4 37.15 -33.62 36.42
C CYS A 4 37.30 -32.10 36.62
N ALA A 5 37.36 -31.38 35.49
CA ALA A 5 37.68 -29.96 35.40
C ALA A 5 36.48 -29.07 35.74
N TYR A 6 36.78 -27.92 36.34
CA TYR A 6 35.85 -26.82 36.60
C TYR A 6 35.58 -26.06 35.29
N VAL A 7 34.31 -25.97 34.90
CA VAL A 7 33.83 -25.13 33.78
C VAL A 7 32.97 -24.01 34.36
N PRO A 8 33.36 -22.73 34.23
CA PRO A 8 32.48 -21.63 34.62
C PRO A 8 31.41 -21.40 33.55
N SER A 9 30.15 -21.38 33.98
CA SER A 9 28.98 -21.08 33.13
C SER A 9 28.90 -19.59 32.82
N SER A 10 28.74 -19.29 31.53
CA SER A 10 28.82 -17.98 30.90
C SER A 10 27.80 -16.95 31.38
N ALA A 11 28.26 -15.70 31.36
CA ALA A 11 27.48 -14.49 31.53
C ALA A 11 26.29 -14.41 30.55
N HIS A 12 25.10 -14.14 31.08
CA HIS A 12 23.95 -13.68 30.31
C HIS A 12 24.14 -12.20 29.94
N THR A 13 24.73 -11.92 28.77
CA THR A 13 24.52 -10.62 28.11
C THR A 13 23.15 -10.62 27.45
N HIS A 14 22.20 -9.89 28.04
CA HIS A 14 20.98 -9.45 27.38
C HIS A 14 21.35 -8.53 26.20
N GLY A 15 21.52 -9.12 25.02
CA GLY A 15 21.59 -8.39 23.77
C GLY A 15 20.22 -7.87 23.40
N CYS A 16 19.93 -6.62 23.74
CA CYS A 16 18.83 -5.86 23.18
C CYS A 16 19.13 -5.67 21.68
N LEU A 17 18.55 -6.51 20.82
CA LEU A 17 18.59 -6.35 19.37
C LEU A 17 17.76 -5.12 19.01
N ARG A 18 18.41 -3.95 19.05
CA ARG A 18 17.97 -2.77 18.29
C ARG A 18 18.01 -3.17 16.82
N ALA A 19 16.85 -3.37 16.21
CA ALA A 19 16.73 -3.49 14.75
C ALA A 19 17.41 -2.26 14.11
N ALA A 20 18.33 -2.53 13.17
CA ALA A 20 19.25 -1.53 12.65
C ALA A 20 18.56 -0.56 11.67
N PRO A 21 18.98 0.73 11.61
CA PRO A 21 18.46 1.77 10.71
C PRO A 21 18.66 1.50 9.19
N ARG A 22 19.20 0.33 8.82
CA ARG A 22 19.56 -0.03 7.45
C ARG A 22 18.37 -0.59 6.64
N ALA A 23 17.43 -1.27 7.30
CA ALA A 23 16.23 -1.80 6.64
C ALA A 23 15.32 -0.67 6.15
N THR A 24 15.13 0.36 6.97
CA THR A 24 14.34 1.56 6.64
C THR A 24 14.94 2.31 5.43
N ALA A 25 16.27 2.43 5.37
CA ALA A 25 16.95 3.13 4.26
C ALA A 25 16.83 2.40 2.91
N LEU A 26 16.82 1.06 2.90
CA LEU A 26 16.63 0.27 1.68
C LEU A 26 15.17 0.24 1.20
N LEU A 27 14.21 0.30 2.13
CA LEU A 27 12.78 0.44 1.81
C LEU A 27 12.48 1.79 1.15
N MET A 28 13.10 2.87 1.64
CA MET A 28 12.99 4.20 1.03
C MET A 28 13.59 4.26 -0.38
N ALA A 29 14.60 3.43 -0.69
CA ALA A 29 15.20 3.36 -2.03
C ALA A 29 14.31 2.64 -3.07
N ALA A 30 13.25 1.94 -2.65
CA ALA A 30 12.37 1.18 -3.53
C ALA A 30 11.07 1.91 -3.91
N LEU A 31 10.76 3.02 -3.22
CA LEU A 31 9.56 3.83 -3.45
C LEU A 31 9.98 5.18 -4.05
N PRO A 32 9.40 5.64 -5.18
CA PRO A 32 9.69 6.95 -5.71
C PRO A 32 9.36 8.04 -4.68
N GLU A 33 10.22 9.06 -4.56
CA GLU A 33 10.05 10.18 -3.62
C GLU A 33 8.67 10.82 -3.74
N ARG A 34 8.19 11.01 -4.98
CA ARG A 34 6.86 11.57 -5.27
C ARG A 34 5.69 10.75 -4.73
N VAL A 35 5.87 9.46 -4.48
CA VAL A 35 4.89 8.58 -3.84
C VAL A 35 5.06 8.64 -2.33
N ALA A 36 6.30 8.65 -1.84
CA ALA A 36 6.58 8.78 -0.41
C ALA A 36 5.97 10.07 0.16
N GLU A 37 5.99 11.17 -0.59
CA GLU A 37 5.42 12.47 -0.23
C GLU A 37 3.92 12.47 0.12
N VAL A 38 3.15 11.48 -0.36
CA VAL A 38 1.69 11.41 -0.18
C VAL A 38 1.25 10.33 0.80
N LEU A 39 2.19 9.62 1.42
CA LEU A 39 1.93 8.58 2.40
C LEU A 39 2.29 9.06 3.81
N PRO A 40 1.52 8.67 4.83
CA PRO A 40 1.87 8.96 6.22
C PRO A 40 3.12 8.20 6.63
N SER A 41 3.90 8.75 7.56
CA SER A 41 5.17 8.15 8.02
C SER A 41 5.00 6.73 8.57
N SER A 42 3.84 6.43 9.17
CA SER A 42 3.50 5.09 9.65
C SER A 42 3.40 4.06 8.51
N VAL A 43 2.88 4.46 7.36
CA VAL A 43 2.82 3.60 6.16
C VAL A 43 4.20 3.47 5.52
N LEU A 44 5.00 4.53 5.52
CA LEU A 44 6.38 4.49 5.01
C LEU A 44 7.30 3.57 5.83
N ALA A 45 7.02 3.42 7.13
CA ALA A 45 7.73 2.51 8.01
C ALA A 45 7.29 1.04 7.85
N ASP A 46 6.17 0.78 7.17
CA ASP A 46 5.63 -0.56 6.96
C ASP A 46 6.27 -1.23 5.75
N GLU A 47 6.87 -2.40 5.94
CA GLU A 47 7.54 -3.15 4.88
C GLU A 47 6.60 -3.59 3.75
N ALA A 48 5.28 -3.66 4.01
CA ALA A 48 4.26 -4.05 3.05
C ALA A 48 3.95 -2.96 2.00
N VAL A 49 4.38 -1.71 2.21
CA VAL A 49 4.15 -0.62 1.25
C VAL A 49 4.86 -0.84 -0.08
N VAL A 50 6.06 -1.44 -0.06
CA VAL A 50 6.86 -1.66 -1.28
C VAL A 50 6.24 -2.74 -2.18
N PRO A 51 5.81 -3.90 -1.67
CA PRO A 51 5.00 -4.85 -2.45
C PRO A 51 3.73 -4.24 -3.06
N LEU A 52 3.02 -3.38 -2.32
CA LEU A 52 1.84 -2.66 -2.83
C LEU A 52 2.21 -1.72 -3.98
N TRP A 53 3.28 -0.93 -3.82
CA TRP A 53 3.78 -0.07 -4.88
C TRP A 53 4.13 -0.85 -6.14
N ARG A 54 4.84 -1.98 -6.00
CA ARG A 54 5.18 -2.85 -7.14
C ARG A 54 3.95 -3.40 -7.85
N ALA A 55 2.92 -3.82 -7.10
CA ALA A 55 1.67 -4.29 -7.67
C ALA A 55 0.92 -3.17 -8.40
N LEU A 56 0.84 -1.98 -7.80
CA LEU A 56 0.24 -0.81 -8.45
C LEU A 56 1.00 -0.42 -9.72
N ARG A 57 2.34 -0.33 -9.67
CA ARG A 57 3.17 0.02 -10.82
C ARG A 57 2.96 -0.92 -11.99
N ALA A 58 2.75 -2.21 -11.74
CA ALA A 58 2.60 -3.23 -12.77
C ALA A 58 1.30 -3.10 -13.60
N VAL A 59 0.25 -2.45 -13.07
CA VAL A 59 -1.02 -2.30 -13.79
C VAL A 59 -1.10 -1.01 -14.63
N TYR A 60 -0.10 -0.13 -14.51
CA TYR A 60 -0.01 1.10 -15.30
C TYR A 60 1.10 1.03 -16.36
N PRO A 61 0.95 1.73 -17.50
CA PRO A 61 1.93 1.69 -18.59
C PRO A 61 3.27 2.33 -18.21
N SER A 62 3.27 3.38 -17.38
CA SER A 62 4.47 4.11 -16.96
C SER A 62 4.51 4.32 -15.44
N GLU A 63 5.70 4.64 -14.93
CA GLU A 63 5.85 4.95 -13.51
C GLU A 63 5.10 6.23 -13.17
N GLU A 64 5.19 7.23 -14.04
CA GLU A 64 4.47 8.48 -13.93
C GLU A 64 2.96 8.28 -13.80
N ALA A 65 2.38 7.34 -14.56
CA ALA A 65 0.96 7.01 -14.46
C ALA A 65 0.62 6.35 -13.11
N ALA A 66 1.46 5.42 -12.64
CA ALA A 66 1.29 4.81 -11.32
C ALA A 66 1.45 5.83 -10.17
N VAL A 67 2.40 6.75 -10.29
CA VAL A 67 2.60 7.85 -9.33
C VAL A 67 1.36 8.75 -9.32
N ALA A 68 0.83 9.12 -10.48
CA ALA A 68 -0.38 9.93 -10.59
C ALA A 68 -1.58 9.23 -9.94
N ALA A 69 -1.72 7.92 -10.14
CA ALA A 69 -2.76 7.11 -9.50
C ALA A 69 -2.60 7.06 -7.97
N ALA A 70 -1.39 6.82 -7.46
CA ALA A 70 -1.10 6.82 -6.03
C ALA A 70 -1.38 8.19 -5.38
N ARG A 71 -1.07 9.29 -6.08
CA ARG A 71 -1.41 10.65 -5.63
C ARG A 71 -2.92 10.90 -5.60
N ARG A 72 -3.62 10.38 -6.60
CA ARG A 72 -5.08 10.51 -6.71
C ARG A 72 -5.80 9.72 -5.61
N ASN A 73 -5.29 8.54 -5.26
CA ASN A 73 -5.82 7.76 -4.14
C ASN A 73 -4.70 6.98 -3.44
N SER A 74 -4.16 7.56 -2.37
CA SER A 74 -3.07 6.93 -1.60
C SER A 74 -3.53 5.73 -0.77
N ALA A 75 -4.84 5.54 -0.57
CA ALA A 75 -5.38 4.39 0.15
C ALA A 75 -5.09 3.05 -0.54
N VAL A 76 -4.85 3.07 -1.86
CA VAL A 76 -4.43 1.88 -2.61
C VAL A 76 -3.07 1.35 -2.12
N LEU A 77 -2.25 2.20 -1.49
CA LEU A 77 -0.94 1.87 -0.92
C LEU A 77 -0.95 1.74 0.60
N MET A 78 -2.11 1.71 1.26
CA MET A 78 -2.21 1.53 2.72
C MET A 78 -2.29 0.03 3.05
N PRO A 79 -1.28 -0.56 3.73
CA PRO A 79 -1.23 -2.01 4.02
C PRO A 79 -2.40 -2.55 4.84
N TYR A 80 -3.02 -1.71 5.68
CA TYR A 80 -4.19 -2.09 6.46
C TYR A 80 -5.51 -2.03 5.67
N MET A 81 -5.52 -1.45 4.47
CA MET A 81 -6.69 -1.39 3.58
C MET A 81 -6.56 -2.33 2.38
N ASN A 82 -5.34 -2.62 1.94
CA ASN A 82 -5.10 -3.26 0.65
C ASN A 82 -3.95 -4.28 0.70
N THR A 83 -3.94 -5.19 -0.28
CA THR A 83 -2.86 -6.18 -0.47
C THR A 83 -2.43 -6.24 -1.94
N PRO A 84 -1.20 -6.68 -2.25
CA PRO A 84 -0.78 -6.88 -3.64
C PRO A 84 -1.70 -7.83 -4.41
N GLU A 85 -2.18 -8.89 -3.77
CA GLU A 85 -3.09 -9.88 -4.34
C GLU A 85 -4.44 -9.24 -4.70
N LYS A 86 -4.94 -8.37 -3.82
CA LYS A 86 -6.18 -7.62 -4.06
C LYS A 86 -6.05 -6.68 -5.27
N ILE A 87 -4.95 -5.93 -5.39
CA ILE A 87 -4.69 -5.09 -6.56
C ILE A 87 -4.68 -5.90 -7.86
N ARG A 88 -3.94 -7.02 -7.88
CA ARG A 88 -3.84 -7.88 -9.07
C ARG A 88 -5.18 -8.52 -9.43
N GLY A 89 -5.90 -9.02 -8.45
CA GLY A 89 -7.21 -9.65 -8.65
C GLY A 89 -8.24 -8.65 -9.18
N SER A 90 -8.36 -7.50 -8.54
CA SER A 90 -9.30 -6.46 -8.99
C SER A 90 -8.94 -5.93 -10.38
N TRP A 91 -7.65 -5.81 -10.70
CA TRP A 91 -7.23 -5.49 -12.06
C TRP A 91 -7.71 -6.54 -13.08
N GLY A 92 -7.51 -7.83 -12.81
CA GLY A 92 -7.98 -8.91 -13.68
C GLY A 92 -9.49 -8.83 -13.93
N VAL A 93 -10.28 -8.62 -12.87
CA VAL A 93 -11.74 -8.46 -12.98
C VAL A 93 -12.13 -7.24 -13.81
N VAL A 94 -11.47 -6.09 -13.62
CA VAL A 94 -11.74 -4.88 -14.42
C VAL A 94 -11.41 -5.12 -15.89
N GLN A 95 -10.31 -5.81 -16.21
CA GLN A 95 -9.98 -6.18 -17.58
C GLN A 95 -11.04 -7.09 -18.20
N GLU A 96 -11.49 -8.11 -17.47
CA GLU A 96 -12.52 -9.04 -17.94
C GLU A 96 -13.87 -8.34 -18.21
N LEU A 97 -14.28 -7.43 -17.32
CA LEU A 97 -15.58 -6.75 -17.44
C LEU A 97 -15.58 -5.59 -18.44
N CYS A 98 -14.46 -4.87 -18.55
CA CYS A 98 -14.41 -3.58 -19.25
C CYS A 98 -13.54 -3.59 -20.52
N GLY A 99 -12.73 -4.63 -20.73
CA GLY A 99 -11.87 -4.75 -21.92
C GLY A 99 -10.96 -3.54 -22.09
N ASP A 100 -11.03 -2.91 -23.26
CA ASP A 100 -10.18 -1.76 -23.62
C ASP A 100 -10.39 -0.53 -22.72
N ASP A 101 -11.56 -0.40 -22.07
CA ASP A 101 -11.85 0.69 -21.14
C ASP A 101 -11.15 0.55 -19.78
N ALA A 102 -10.61 -0.64 -19.47
CA ALA A 102 -10.11 -0.98 -18.14
C ALA A 102 -9.03 0.00 -17.63
N LEU A 103 -8.10 0.39 -18.49
CA LEU A 103 -7.02 1.32 -18.12
C LEU A 103 -7.56 2.73 -17.83
N ASP A 104 -8.52 3.20 -18.62
CA ASP A 104 -9.18 4.49 -18.39
C ASP A 104 -9.93 4.50 -17.05
N ILE A 105 -10.61 3.40 -16.72
CA ILE A 105 -11.33 3.23 -15.45
C ILE A 105 -10.39 3.36 -14.25
N ILE A 106 -9.29 2.59 -14.21
CA ILE A 106 -8.37 2.64 -13.06
C ILE A 106 -7.61 3.97 -13.00
N THR A 107 -7.37 4.61 -14.15
CA THR A 107 -6.74 5.94 -14.19
C THR A 107 -7.66 7.02 -13.61
N ARG A 108 -8.97 6.95 -13.90
CA ARG A 108 -9.96 7.89 -13.35
C ARG A 108 -10.33 7.61 -11.90
N ASN A 109 -10.33 6.35 -11.48
CA ASN A 109 -10.55 5.95 -10.10
C ASN A 109 -9.65 4.76 -9.68
N PRO A 110 -8.44 5.05 -9.17
CA PRO A 110 -7.53 4.00 -8.69
C PRO A 110 -8.08 3.22 -7.49
N GLY A 111 -9.10 3.73 -6.80
CA GLY A 111 -9.73 3.07 -5.66
C GLY A 111 -10.39 1.73 -6.01
N VAL A 112 -10.75 1.51 -7.29
CA VAL A 112 -11.25 0.22 -7.77
C VAL A 112 -10.25 -0.91 -7.51
N LEU A 113 -8.95 -0.61 -7.54
CA LEU A 113 -7.88 -1.57 -7.24
C LEU A 113 -7.77 -1.94 -5.76
N GLY A 114 -8.50 -1.23 -4.88
CA GLY A 114 -8.64 -1.57 -3.46
C GLY A 114 -9.91 -2.34 -3.13
N CYS A 115 -10.78 -2.61 -4.12
CA CYS A 115 -11.97 -3.43 -3.93
C CYS A 115 -11.59 -4.90 -3.74
N ASP A 116 -12.46 -5.66 -3.08
CA ASP A 116 -12.36 -7.12 -3.06
C ASP A 116 -12.66 -7.70 -4.45
N PRO A 117 -11.82 -8.58 -5.03
CA PRO A 117 -11.99 -9.06 -6.40
C PRO A 117 -13.26 -9.89 -6.58
N ASP A 118 -13.61 -10.74 -5.60
CA ASP A 118 -14.79 -11.59 -5.68
C ASP A 118 -16.06 -10.74 -5.64
N ALA A 119 -16.10 -9.73 -4.78
CA ALA A 119 -17.19 -8.75 -4.74
C ALA A 119 -17.26 -7.91 -6.02
N LEU A 120 -16.11 -7.51 -6.58
CA LEU A 120 -16.03 -6.75 -7.83
C LEU A 120 -16.52 -7.58 -9.02
N ALA A 121 -16.27 -8.89 -9.03
CA ALA A 121 -16.72 -9.80 -10.08
C ALA A 121 -18.24 -10.01 -10.11
N GLN A 122 -18.94 -9.72 -9.00
CA GLN A 122 -20.41 -9.70 -8.97
C GLN A 122 -21.00 -8.43 -9.59
N ALA A 123 -20.19 -7.40 -9.87
CA ALA A 123 -20.64 -6.19 -10.52
C ALA A 123 -20.73 -6.37 -12.05
N ASN A 124 -21.64 -5.66 -12.70
CA ASN A 124 -21.63 -5.54 -14.16
C ASN A 124 -20.71 -4.40 -14.62
N ALA A 125 -20.36 -4.41 -15.91
CA ALA A 125 -19.45 -3.41 -16.49
C ALA A 125 -19.91 -1.97 -16.28
N ASP A 126 -21.23 -1.70 -16.29
CA ASP A 126 -21.77 -0.36 -16.09
C ASP A 126 -21.61 0.13 -14.65
N GLN A 127 -21.69 -0.76 -13.67
CA GLN A 127 -21.39 -0.45 -12.26
C GLN A 127 -19.91 -0.10 -12.07
N VAL A 128 -19.00 -0.84 -12.72
CA VAL A 128 -17.55 -0.56 -12.67
C VAL A 128 -17.21 0.74 -13.39
N ARG A 129 -17.79 0.99 -14.58
CA ARG A 129 -17.67 2.29 -15.28
C ARG A 129 -18.24 3.44 -14.47
N SER A 130 -19.38 3.23 -13.81
CA SER A 130 -19.95 4.23 -12.91
C SER A 130 -18.98 4.55 -11.78
N ALA A 131 -18.37 3.54 -11.14
CA ALA A 131 -17.33 3.71 -10.14
C ALA A 131 -16.15 4.57 -10.65
N ALA A 132 -15.78 4.46 -11.93
CA ALA A 132 -14.76 5.31 -12.56
C ALA A 132 -15.13 6.81 -12.60
N ASN A 133 -16.43 7.12 -12.76
CA ASN A 133 -16.95 8.48 -12.72
C ASN A 133 -17.01 9.04 -11.29
N VAL A 134 -16.92 8.19 -10.27
CA VAL A 134 -17.05 8.58 -8.87
C VAL A 134 -15.70 8.83 -8.19
N ALA A 135 -14.84 9.62 -8.83
CA ALA A 135 -13.69 10.23 -8.13
C ALA A 135 -14.12 11.07 -6.91
N ASN A 136 -15.38 11.53 -6.90
CA ASN A 136 -15.98 12.33 -5.84
C ASN A 136 -16.47 11.51 -4.62
N VAL A 137 -16.64 10.19 -4.71
CA VAL A 137 -17.11 9.40 -3.56
C VAL A 137 -16.01 9.20 -2.54
N PHE A 138 -14.74 9.25 -2.91
CA PHE A 138 -13.68 9.23 -1.89
C PHE A 138 -13.67 10.52 -1.05
N GLU A 139 -13.82 11.69 -1.66
CA GLU A 139 -14.04 12.97 -0.93
C GLU A 139 -15.38 12.99 -0.17
N THR A 140 -16.43 12.38 -0.72
CA THR A 140 -17.78 12.45 -0.10
C THR A 140 -18.03 11.40 0.99
N VAL A 141 -17.54 10.18 0.81
CA VAL A 141 -17.75 9.01 1.71
C VAL A 141 -16.57 8.81 2.64
N LEU A 142 -15.34 8.97 2.15
CA LEU A 142 -14.13 8.87 2.95
C LEU A 142 -13.51 10.23 3.28
N GLY A 143 -14.04 11.37 2.82
CA GLY A 143 -13.54 12.68 3.24
C GLY A 143 -13.61 12.90 4.75
N PRO A 144 -14.71 12.53 5.43
CA PRO A 144 -14.76 12.52 6.89
C PRO A 144 -13.78 11.54 7.52
N ALA A 145 -13.64 10.33 6.95
CA ALA A 145 -12.69 9.32 7.45
C ALA A 145 -11.23 9.73 7.21
N ARG A 146 -10.92 10.37 6.09
CA ARG A 146 -9.62 10.93 5.72
C ARG A 146 -9.29 12.13 6.59
N ARG A 147 -10.24 13.05 6.83
CA ARG A 147 -10.08 14.15 7.80
C ARG A 147 -9.87 13.62 9.21
N PHE A 148 -10.60 12.57 9.59
CA PHE A 148 -10.45 11.92 10.88
C PHE A 148 -9.07 11.25 11.00
N LEU A 149 -8.63 10.49 10.00
CA LEU A 149 -7.30 9.89 9.95
C LEU A 149 -6.21 10.96 9.92
N GLN A 150 -6.42 12.07 9.20
CA GLN A 150 -5.57 13.27 9.21
C GLN A 150 -5.50 13.94 10.58
N SER A 151 -6.55 13.80 11.39
CA SER A 151 -6.58 14.33 12.76
C SER A 151 -5.93 13.40 13.79
N LEU A 152 -5.54 12.18 13.42
CA LEU A 152 -4.85 11.26 14.32
C LEU A 152 -3.38 11.67 14.52
N PRO A 153 -2.86 11.58 15.76
CA PRO A 153 -1.43 11.76 16.03
C PRO A 153 -0.59 10.86 15.13
N GLY A 154 0.43 11.42 14.48
CA GLY A 154 1.30 10.71 13.55
C GLY A 154 0.91 10.78 12.07
N TRP A 155 -0.22 11.41 11.71
CA TRP A 155 -0.53 11.71 10.30
C TRP A 155 0.24 12.92 9.76
N ASP A 156 0.48 13.93 10.61
CA ASP A 156 1.10 15.22 10.23
C ASP A 156 2.27 15.63 11.15
N GLU A 157 2.77 14.77 12.04
CA GLU A 157 3.75 15.18 13.07
C GLU A 157 5.17 15.47 12.56
N THR A 158 5.42 15.49 11.25
CA THR A 158 6.70 15.95 10.68
C THR A 158 6.51 16.57 9.28
N ARG A 159 5.96 17.78 9.22
CA ARG A 159 6.30 18.76 8.17
C ARG A 159 6.38 20.16 8.76
#